data_AF-A0A1M7SCJ5-F1
#
_entry.id   AF-A0A1M7SCJ5-F1
#
_cell.length_a   1.000
_cell.length_b   1.000
_cell.length_c   1.000
_cell.angle_alpha   90.00
_cell.angle_beta   90.00
_cell.angle_gamma   90.00
#
_symmetry.space_group_name_H-M   'P 1'
#
loop_
_entity.id
_entity.type
_entity.pdbx_description
1 polymer ?
#
loop_
_entity_poly.entity_id
_entity_poly.type
_entity_poly.pdbx_seq_one_letter_code
_entity_poly.pdbx_strand_id
1 'polypeptide(L)'
;MDSKKDFRIVIILLILFSTFIFSRSGDLDSAKEGALMLQKSMSVPFPVNILYFYIGSLQLNNAVSASPYNVRIRYVRMEAFFEFVDNNKMAQDVVLEDGEFIVIIGDKKTLEAQEILKVYYMLTYTLLLKKDIVKGIYYYKKLKELQNSNNYVDKLKERFPNFKTANTAY
;
A
#
# COMPACT_ATOMS: atom_id res chain seq x y z
N MET A 1 1.31 -42.16 -16.57
CA MET A 1 1.14 -40.98 -15.68
C MET A 1 0.38 -39.93 -16.44
N ASP A 2 -0.69 -39.42 -15.85
CA ASP A 2 -1.66 -38.55 -16.53
C ASP A 2 -1.32 -37.09 -16.17
N SER A 3 -0.54 -36.45 -17.03
CA SER A 3 0.10 -35.14 -16.80
C SER A 3 -0.84 -34.05 -16.26
N LYS A 4 -2.14 -34.12 -16.57
CA LYS A 4 -3.16 -33.18 -16.06
C LYS A 4 -3.52 -33.39 -14.59
N LYS A 5 -3.49 -34.63 -14.09
CA LYS A 5 -3.70 -34.93 -12.66
C LYS A 5 -2.50 -34.47 -11.84
N ASP A 6 -1.30 -34.71 -12.35
CA ASP A 6 -0.06 -34.31 -11.68
C ASP A 6 0.03 -32.78 -11.55
N PHE A 7 -0.34 -32.03 -12.60
CA PHE A 7 -0.38 -30.57 -12.56
C PHE A 7 -1.40 -30.01 -11.54
N ARG A 8 -2.59 -30.62 -11.43
CA ARG A 8 -3.60 -30.22 -10.44
C ARG A 8 -3.14 -30.50 -9.02
N ILE A 9 -2.47 -31.63 -8.79
CA ILE A 9 -1.91 -32.00 -7.49
C ILE A 9 -0.82 -31.01 -7.08
N VAL A 10 0.03 -30.57 -8.01
CA VAL A 10 1.07 -29.56 -7.76
C VAL A 10 0.44 -28.20 -7.38
N ILE A 11 -0.62 -27.77 -8.06
CA ILE A 11 -1.33 -26.53 -7.71
C ILE A 11 -1.98 -26.63 -6.33
N ILE A 12 -2.64 -27.75 -6.03
CA ILE A 12 -3.27 -27.97 -4.72
C ILE A 12 -2.21 -28.01 -3.62
N LEU A 13 -1.06 -28.65 -3.87
CA LEU A 13 0.06 -28.66 -2.94
C LEU A 13 0.64 -27.27 -2.73
N LEU A 14 0.79 -26.44 -3.78
CA LEU A 14 1.25 -25.05 -3.65
C LEU A 14 0.27 -24.20 -2.83
N ILE A 15 -1.04 -24.36 -3.06
CA ILE A 15 -2.08 -23.67 -2.28
C ILE A 15 -2.01 -24.13 -0.81
N LEU A 16 -1.93 -25.42 -0.55
CA LEU A 16 -1.84 -25.96 0.81
C LEU A 16 -0.54 -25.54 1.52
N PHE A 17 0.60 -25.55 0.82
CA PHE A 17 1.88 -25.12 1.37
C PHE A 17 1.87 -23.63 1.70
N SER A 18 1.24 -22.81 0.85
CA SER A 18 1.02 -21.40 1.16
C SER A 18 0.19 -21.26 2.43
N THR A 19 -0.96 -21.95 2.54
CA THR A 19 -1.80 -21.89 3.75
C THR A 19 -1.12 -22.37 5.04
N PHE A 20 -0.17 -23.31 4.94
CA PHE A 20 0.52 -23.88 6.11
C PHE A 20 1.65 -23.00 6.63
N ILE A 21 2.32 -22.22 5.76
CA ILE A 21 3.33 -21.24 6.20
C ILE A 21 2.65 -20.07 6.95
N PHE A 22 1.40 -19.75 6.61
CA PHE A 22 0.65 -18.63 7.20
C PHE A 22 0.21 -18.83 8.65
N SER A 23 0.26 -20.05 9.20
CA SER A 23 -0.22 -20.30 10.58
C SER A 23 0.85 -20.10 11.66
N ARG A 24 2.08 -19.67 11.30
CA ARG A 24 3.24 -19.73 12.21
C ARG A 24 4.03 -18.44 12.37
N SER A 25 3.78 -17.42 11.55
CA SER A 25 4.42 -16.11 11.64
C SER A 25 3.46 -15.09 12.30
N GLY A 26 4.01 -14.12 13.03
CA GLY A 26 3.17 -13.06 13.62
C GLY A 26 2.53 -12.20 12.52
N ASP A 27 1.41 -11.52 12.82
CA ASP A 27 0.65 -10.75 11.82
C ASP A 27 1.52 -9.76 11.02
N LEU A 28 2.54 -9.16 11.66
CA LEU A 28 3.48 -8.26 10.99
C LEU A 28 4.41 -8.98 10.00
N ASP A 29 4.84 -10.19 10.30
CA ASP A 29 5.67 -10.98 9.39
C ASP A 29 4.84 -11.46 8.19
N SER A 30 3.59 -11.86 8.43
CA SER A 30 2.62 -12.13 7.35
C SER A 30 2.40 -10.90 6.47
N ALA A 31 2.31 -9.70 7.05
CA ALA A 31 2.19 -8.47 6.27
C ALA A 31 3.44 -8.20 5.41
N LYS A 32 4.65 -8.40 5.96
CA LYS A 32 5.90 -8.23 5.20
C LYS A 32 6.01 -9.24 4.06
N GLU A 33 5.63 -10.50 4.29
CA GLU A 33 5.55 -11.51 3.24
C GLU A 33 4.56 -11.09 2.14
N GLY A 34 3.40 -10.58 2.54
CA GLY A 34 2.40 -10.02 1.62
C GLY A 34 2.93 -8.90 0.74
N ALA A 35 3.64 -7.94 1.34
CA ALA A 35 4.30 -6.86 0.62
C ALA A 35 5.35 -7.38 -0.38
N LEU A 36 6.17 -8.36 0.02
CA LEU A 36 7.16 -8.99 -0.86
C LEU A 36 6.51 -9.73 -2.03
N MET A 37 5.37 -10.39 -1.82
CA MET A 37 4.63 -11.05 -2.91
C MET A 37 4.05 -10.02 -3.89
N LEU A 38 3.48 -8.92 -3.39
CA LEU A 38 3.06 -7.80 -4.25
C LEU A 38 4.24 -7.27 -5.07
N GLN A 39 5.38 -7.01 -4.44
CA GLN A 39 6.57 -6.53 -5.15
C GLN A 39 7.03 -7.50 -6.26
N LYS A 40 7.09 -8.80 -5.96
CA LYS A 40 7.42 -9.84 -6.95
C LYS A 40 6.46 -9.89 -8.12
N SER A 41 5.19 -9.54 -7.91
CA SER A 41 4.19 -9.54 -8.98
C SER A 41 4.57 -8.59 -10.13
N MET A 42 5.32 -7.52 -9.86
CA MET A 42 5.74 -6.56 -10.89
C MET A 42 6.89 -7.08 -11.77
N SER A 43 7.66 -8.08 -11.30
CA SER A 43 8.88 -8.53 -11.97
C SER A 43 8.73 -9.86 -12.72
N VAL A 44 7.56 -10.50 -12.66
CA VAL A 44 7.34 -11.83 -13.27
C VAL A 44 6.31 -11.77 -14.41
N PRO A 45 6.38 -12.69 -15.39
CA PRO A 45 5.45 -12.68 -16.52
C PRO A 45 4.04 -13.17 -16.14
N PHE A 46 3.08 -12.86 -17.00
CA PHE A 46 1.74 -13.42 -16.93
C PHE A 46 1.74 -14.94 -17.19
N PRO A 47 0.90 -15.74 -16.48
CA PRO A 47 -0.07 -15.35 -15.45
C PRO A 47 0.48 -15.35 -14.01
N VAL A 48 1.77 -15.62 -13.84
CA VAL A 48 2.40 -15.76 -12.52
C VAL A 48 2.32 -14.46 -11.72
N ASN A 49 2.41 -13.32 -12.39
CA ASN A 49 2.22 -12.00 -11.76
C ASN A 49 0.88 -11.88 -11.04
N ILE A 50 -0.21 -12.33 -11.65
CA ILE A 50 -1.55 -12.27 -11.05
C ILE A 50 -1.62 -13.14 -9.80
N LEU A 51 -0.98 -14.31 -9.80
CA LEU A 51 -0.94 -15.18 -8.62
C LEU A 51 -0.20 -14.50 -7.46
N TYR A 52 0.97 -13.93 -7.72
CA TYR A 52 1.71 -13.18 -6.69
C TYR A 52 0.93 -11.96 -6.20
N PHE A 53 0.29 -11.21 -7.12
CA PHE A 53 -0.52 -10.07 -6.76
C PHE A 53 -1.68 -10.46 -5.84
N TYR A 54 -2.40 -11.53 -6.19
CA TYR A 54 -3.53 -12.03 -5.41
C TYR A 54 -3.10 -12.55 -4.04
N ILE A 55 -2.05 -13.38 -3.98
CA ILE A 55 -1.54 -13.93 -2.72
C ILE A 55 -1.06 -12.80 -1.81
N GLY A 56 -0.29 -11.85 -2.34
CA GLY A 56 0.20 -10.70 -1.57
C GLY A 56 -0.93 -9.83 -1.04
N SER A 57 -1.93 -9.54 -1.87
CA SER A 57 -3.13 -8.79 -1.48
C SER A 57 -3.90 -9.49 -0.36
N LEU A 58 -4.08 -10.81 -0.47
CA LEU A 58 -4.80 -11.61 0.52
C LEU A 58 -4.06 -11.65 1.86
N GLN A 59 -2.74 -11.85 1.85
CA GLN A 59 -1.91 -11.85 3.05
C GLN A 59 -1.98 -10.52 3.79
N LEU A 60 -1.83 -9.40 3.06
CA LEU A 60 -1.91 -8.07 3.65
C LEU A 60 -3.29 -7.78 4.26
N ASN A 61 -4.37 -8.17 3.57
CA ASN A 61 -5.72 -7.99 4.09
C ASN A 61 -6.00 -8.84 5.32
N ASN A 62 -5.50 -10.09 5.35
CA ASN A 62 -5.63 -10.95 6.51
C ASN A 62 -4.84 -10.42 7.70
N ALA A 63 -3.62 -9.92 7.50
CA ALA A 63 -2.81 -9.32 8.55
C ALA A 63 -3.48 -8.08 9.18
N VAL A 64 -4.06 -7.20 8.36
CA VAL A 64 -4.85 -6.06 8.88
C VAL A 64 -6.12 -6.54 9.58
N SER A 65 -6.79 -7.57 9.07
CA SER A 65 -8.01 -8.09 9.70
C SER A 65 -7.74 -8.74 11.07
N ALA A 66 -6.61 -9.41 11.22
CA ALA A 66 -6.16 -10.01 12.48
C ALA A 66 -5.76 -8.93 13.51
N SER A 67 -5.12 -7.86 13.04
CA SER A 67 -4.61 -6.77 13.87
C SER A 67 -5.06 -5.38 13.36
N PRO A 68 -6.36 -5.03 13.45
CA PRO A 68 -6.96 -3.90 12.74
C PRO A 68 -6.52 -2.52 13.23
N TYR A 69 -5.97 -2.42 14.44
CA TYR A 69 -5.47 -1.15 15.00
C TYR A 69 -3.94 -1.04 14.94
N ASN A 70 -3.25 -2.03 14.38
CA ASN A 70 -1.80 -2.03 14.30
C ASN A 70 -1.32 -1.10 13.17
N VAL A 71 -0.82 0.07 13.56
CA VAL A 71 -0.32 1.13 12.66
C VAL A 71 0.78 0.60 11.75
N ARG A 72 1.68 -0.25 12.24
CA ARG A 72 2.81 -0.76 11.44
C ARG A 72 2.32 -1.68 10.32
N ILE A 73 1.38 -2.57 10.61
CA ILE A 73 0.80 -3.49 9.61
C ILE A 73 0.08 -2.71 8.52
N ARG A 74 -0.73 -1.71 8.91
CA ARG A 74 -1.41 -0.83 7.94
C ARG A 74 -0.43 -0.01 7.12
N TYR A 75 0.65 0.49 7.71
CA TYR A 75 1.70 1.20 6.97
C TYR A 75 2.34 0.28 5.91
N VAL A 76 2.68 -0.97 6.27
CA VAL A 76 3.22 -1.96 5.32
C VAL A 76 2.24 -2.23 4.18
N ARG A 77 0.95 -2.42 4.48
CA ARG A 77 -0.09 -2.60 3.45
C ARG A 77 -0.20 -1.38 2.54
N MET A 78 -0.32 -0.19 3.13
CA MET A 78 -0.39 1.07 2.40
C MET A 78 0.79 1.24 1.44
N GLU A 79 2.01 1.04 1.93
CA GLU A 79 3.24 1.19 1.15
C GLU A 79 3.31 0.20 -0.01
N ALA A 80 2.96 -1.07 0.25
CA ALA A 80 2.99 -2.10 -0.78
C ALA A 80 1.95 -1.86 -1.88
N PHE A 81 0.74 -1.41 -1.53
CA PHE A 81 -0.28 -1.07 -2.52
C PHE A 81 0.04 0.24 -3.26
N PHE A 82 0.80 1.15 -2.65
CA PHE A 82 1.17 2.41 -3.29
C PHE A 82 1.90 2.22 -4.62
N GLU A 83 2.65 1.13 -4.81
CA GLU A 83 3.33 0.82 -6.07
C GLU A 83 2.37 0.60 -7.26
N PHE A 84 1.09 0.36 -6.99
CA PHE A 84 0.08 0.05 -8.01
C PHE A 84 -0.96 1.16 -8.22
N VAL A 85 -0.89 2.28 -7.48
CA VAL A 85 -1.99 3.28 -7.41
C VAL A 85 -2.29 3.97 -8.74
N ASP A 86 -1.31 4.09 -9.64
CA ASP A 86 -1.53 4.74 -10.93
C ASP A 86 -2.54 3.98 -11.80
N ASN A 87 -2.59 2.65 -11.68
CA ASN A 87 -3.37 1.79 -12.58
C ASN A 87 -4.40 0.91 -11.87
N ASN A 88 -4.45 0.92 -10.54
CA ASN A 88 -5.31 0.04 -9.76
C ASN A 88 -6.19 0.82 -8.77
N LYS A 89 -7.50 0.83 -9.02
CA LYS A 89 -8.50 1.50 -8.16
C LYS A 89 -8.56 0.91 -6.75
N MET A 90 -8.46 -0.41 -6.61
CA MET A 90 -8.40 -1.07 -5.30
C MET A 90 -7.18 -0.59 -4.51
N ALA A 91 -6.03 -0.48 -5.18
CA ALA A 91 -4.82 0.03 -4.54
C ALA A 91 -5.00 1.47 -4.05
N GLN A 92 -5.66 2.32 -4.85
CA GLN A 92 -6.01 3.68 -4.42
C GLN A 92 -6.90 3.67 -3.17
N ASP A 93 -7.94 2.82 -3.13
CA ASP A 93 -8.85 2.75 -1.98
C ASP A 93 -8.14 2.27 -0.71
N VAL A 94 -7.29 1.25 -0.81
CA VAL A 94 -6.49 0.74 0.32
C VAL A 94 -5.54 1.80 0.85
N VAL A 95 -4.83 2.51 -0.04
CA VAL A 95 -3.90 3.58 0.37
C VAL A 95 -4.62 4.71 1.11
N LEU A 96 -5.82 5.07 0.67
CA LEU A 96 -6.63 6.09 1.35
C LEU A 96 -7.13 5.61 2.70
N GLU A 97 -7.70 4.40 2.77
CA GLU A 97 -8.20 3.83 4.03
C GLU A 97 -7.09 3.78 5.09
N ASP A 98 -5.94 3.16 4.76
CA ASP A 98 -4.84 2.99 5.70
C ASP A 98 -4.15 4.32 6.01
N GLY A 99 -3.96 5.18 5.01
CA GLY A 99 -3.34 6.48 5.23
C GLY A 99 -4.18 7.37 6.15
N GLU A 100 -5.50 7.45 5.93
CA GLU A 100 -6.40 8.21 6.79
C GLU A 100 -6.44 7.60 8.20
N PHE A 101 -6.47 6.26 8.32
CA PHE A 101 -6.36 5.59 9.61
C PHE A 101 -5.07 5.98 10.36
N ILE A 102 -3.91 5.93 9.69
CA ILE A 102 -2.61 6.23 10.30
C ILE A 102 -2.57 7.69 10.78
N VAL A 103 -3.12 8.63 10.00
CA VAL A 103 -3.11 10.06 10.35
C VAL A 103 -4.09 10.40 11.49
N ILE A 104 -5.26 9.75 11.53
CA ILE A 104 -6.34 10.08 12.48
C ILE A 104 -6.20 9.28 13.78
N ILE A 105 -6.00 7.97 13.68
CA ILE A 105 -6.11 7.02 14.79
C ILE A 105 -4.73 6.59 15.28
N GLY A 106 -3.73 6.55 14.40
CA GLY A 106 -2.40 6.07 14.73
C GLY A 106 -1.70 6.93 15.79
N ASP A 107 -1.16 6.29 16.83
CA ASP A 107 -0.17 6.95 17.69
C ASP A 107 1.06 7.23 16.83
N LYS A 108 1.27 8.51 16.51
CA LYS A 108 2.36 9.02 15.66
C LYS A 108 3.74 8.60 16.18
N LYS A 109 3.87 8.16 17.43
CA LYS A 109 5.11 7.64 18.02
C LYS A 109 5.51 6.25 17.48
N THR A 110 4.59 5.55 16.81
CA THR A 110 4.83 4.21 16.26
C THR A 110 5.61 4.24 14.94
N LEU A 111 5.56 5.37 14.22
CA LEU A 111 6.21 5.54 12.93
C LEU A 111 7.32 6.57 13.03
N GLU A 112 8.37 6.38 12.24
CA GLU A 112 9.44 7.36 12.12
C GLU A 112 8.96 8.60 11.36
N ALA A 113 9.62 9.75 11.57
CA ALA A 113 9.26 11.00 10.90
C ALA A 113 9.28 10.88 9.36
N GLN A 114 10.22 10.09 8.82
CA GLN A 114 10.34 9.77 7.39
C GLN A 114 9.11 9.00 6.87
N GLU A 115 8.56 8.09 7.68
CA GLU A 115 7.40 7.27 7.32
C GLU A 115 6.13 8.13 7.35
N ILE A 116 5.98 9.01 8.33
CA ILE A 116 4.88 9.98 8.39
C ILE A 116 4.89 10.91 7.17
N LEU A 117 6.05 11.41 6.75
CA LEU A 117 6.20 12.17 5.50
C LEU A 117 5.68 11.38 4.31
N LYS A 118 6.07 10.10 4.21
CA LYS A 118 5.66 9.22 3.12
C LYS A 118 4.13 9.00 3.14
N VAL A 119 3.51 8.84 4.30
CA VAL A 119 2.05 8.71 4.45
C VAL A 119 1.32 9.92 3.85
N TYR A 120 1.71 11.15 4.24
CA TYR A 120 1.08 12.36 3.68
C TYR A 120 1.32 12.51 2.18
N TYR A 121 2.50 12.15 1.69
CA TYR A 121 2.79 12.12 0.26
C TYR A 121 1.88 11.14 -0.48
N MET A 122 1.77 9.89 -0.02
CA MET A 122 0.96 8.84 -0.64
C MET A 122 -0.54 9.18 -0.63
N LEU A 123 -1.05 9.74 0.48
CA LEU A 123 -2.43 10.26 0.56
C LEU A 123 -2.68 11.37 -0.47
N THR A 124 -1.80 12.38 -0.50
CA THR A 124 -1.92 13.50 -1.43
C THR A 124 -1.92 13.00 -2.87
N TYR A 125 -0.93 12.19 -3.23
CA TYR A 125 -0.79 11.62 -4.57
C TYR A 125 -2.06 10.89 -5.01
N THR A 126 -2.58 10.02 -4.13
CA THR A 126 -3.73 9.16 -4.43
C THR A 126 -5.03 9.96 -4.53
N LEU A 127 -5.24 10.98 -3.70
CA LEU A 127 -6.41 11.85 -3.79
C LEU A 127 -6.41 12.68 -5.07
N LEU A 128 -5.24 13.17 -5.51
CA LEU A 128 -5.11 13.88 -6.77
C LEU A 128 -5.39 12.97 -7.97
N LEU A 129 -4.94 11.71 -7.96
CA LEU A 129 -5.34 10.71 -8.96
C LEU A 129 -6.86 10.52 -9.02
N LYS A 130 -7.53 10.45 -7.86
CA LYS A 130 -8.99 10.32 -7.76
C LYS A 130 -9.74 11.63 -8.05
N LYS A 131 -9.03 12.74 -8.31
CA LYS A 131 -9.59 14.09 -8.49
C LYS A 131 -10.34 14.63 -7.27
N ASP A 132 -10.06 14.12 -6.07
CA ASP A 132 -10.51 14.74 -4.82
C ASP A 132 -9.54 15.86 -4.44
N ILE A 133 -9.71 17.00 -5.11
CA ILE A 133 -8.80 18.13 -4.99
C ILE A 133 -8.85 18.74 -3.59
N VAL A 134 -10.01 18.77 -2.94
CA VAL A 134 -10.17 19.43 -1.64
C VAL A 134 -9.40 18.66 -0.56
N LYS A 135 -9.60 17.34 -0.46
CA LYS A 135 -8.80 16.53 0.47
C LYS A 135 -7.33 16.48 0.06
N GLY A 136 -7.04 16.44 -1.25
CA GLY A 136 -5.67 16.50 -1.76
C GLY A 136 -4.91 17.75 -1.29
N ILE A 137 -5.54 18.93 -1.36
CA ILE A 137 -4.97 20.18 -0.83
C ILE A 137 -4.75 20.11 0.67
N TYR A 138 -5.70 19.53 1.42
CA TYR A 138 -5.57 19.37 2.86
C TYR A 138 -4.31 18.59 3.25
N TYR A 139 -4.13 17.38 2.70
CA TYR A 139 -2.95 16.56 3.01
C TYR A 139 -1.65 17.13 2.45
N TYR A 140 -1.70 17.83 1.30
CA TYR A 140 -0.54 18.53 0.76
C TYR A 140 -0.06 19.65 1.70
N LYS A 141 -0.98 20.44 2.28
CA LYS A 141 -0.62 21.47 3.27
C LYS A 141 0.06 20.82 4.48
N LYS A 142 -0.47 19.70 4.97
CA LYS A 142 0.14 18.93 6.06
C LYS A 142 1.52 18.37 5.72
N LEU A 143 1.72 17.88 4.50
CA LEU A 143 3.04 17.46 4.03
C LEU A 143 4.06 18.60 4.11
N LYS A 144 3.69 19.80 3.65
CA LYS A 144 4.57 20.98 3.65
C LYS A 144 4.95 21.50 5.04
N GLU A 145 4.11 21.24 6.04
CA GLU A 145 4.39 21.61 7.45
C GLU A 145 5.50 20.72 8.06
N LEU A 146 5.80 19.57 7.45
CA LEU A 146 6.81 18.63 7.95
C LEU A 146 8.22 18.97 7.43
N GLN A 147 9.21 18.79 8.30
CA GLN A 147 10.63 18.94 7.96
C GLN A 147 11.03 17.96 6.84
N ASN A 148 11.96 18.35 5.96
CA ASN A 148 12.48 17.53 4.86
C ASN A 148 11.43 17.07 3.82
N SER A 149 10.29 17.76 3.72
CA SER A 149 9.21 17.44 2.77
C SER A 149 9.50 17.82 1.31
N ASN A 150 10.52 18.64 1.04
CA ASN A 150 10.79 19.23 -0.28
C ASN A 150 10.84 18.20 -1.41
N ASN A 151 11.54 17.08 -1.22
CA ASN A 151 11.64 16.01 -2.23
C ASN A 151 10.24 15.47 -2.64
N TYR A 152 9.38 15.19 -1.66
CA TYR A 152 8.02 14.71 -1.94
C TYR A 152 7.14 15.79 -2.58
N VAL A 153 7.31 17.03 -2.16
CA VAL A 153 6.59 18.18 -2.74
C VAL A 153 6.97 18.35 -4.22
N ASP A 154 8.24 18.23 -4.57
CA ASP A 154 8.71 18.38 -5.94
C ASP A 154 8.20 17.23 -6.83
N LYS A 155 8.21 15.99 -6.34
CA LYS A 155 7.59 14.85 -7.02
C LYS A 155 6.09 15.06 -7.31
N LEU A 156 5.35 15.63 -6.35
CA LEU A 156 3.93 15.92 -6.54
C LEU A 156 3.70 17.00 -7.60
N LYS A 157 4.55 18.03 -7.66
CA LYS A 157 4.46 19.08 -8.68
C LYS A 157 4.80 18.55 -10.08
N GLU A 158 5.79 17.67 -10.18
CA GLU A 158 6.17 17.02 -11.45
C GLU A 158 5.01 16.17 -11.98
N ARG A 159 4.41 15.34 -11.13
CA ARG A 159 3.29 14.48 -11.53
C ARG A 159 2.00 15.26 -11.82
N PHE A 160 1.73 16.30 -11.04
CA PHE A 160 0.49 17.08 -11.11
C PHE A 160 0.79 18.58 -11.32
N PRO A 161 1.31 19.00 -12.49
CA PRO A 161 1.73 20.39 -12.72
C PRO A 161 0.57 21.39 -12.65
N ASN A 162 -0.65 20.93 -12.94
CA ASN A 162 -1.86 21.74 -12.86
C ASN A 162 -2.46 21.82 -11.45
N PHE A 163 -1.89 21.09 -10.48
CA PHE A 163 -2.31 21.16 -9.09
C PHE A 163 -1.81 22.47 -8.47
N LYS A 164 -2.62 23.52 -8.61
CA LYS A 164 -2.41 24.79 -7.94
C LYS A 164 -3.07 24.71 -6.57
N THR A 165 -2.27 24.79 -5.51
CA THR A 165 -2.84 25.03 -4.18
C THR A 165 -3.47 26.41 -4.17
N ALA A 166 -4.78 26.49 -3.96
CA ALA A 166 -5.42 27.74 -3.60
C ALA A 166 -4.85 28.21 -2.24
N ASN A 167 -3.80 29.04 -2.32
CA ASN A 167 -3.53 30.23 -1.51
C ASN A 167 -2.08 30.71 -1.72
N THR A 168 -1.88 31.46 -2.80
CA THR A 168 -1.26 32.79 -2.68
C THR A 168 -2.36 33.76 -2.20
N ALA A 169 -2.11 34.43 -1.07
CA ALA A 169 -2.87 35.57 -0.52
C ALA A 169 -4.33 35.33 -0.09
N TYR A 170 -4.52 35.21 1.23
CA TYR A 170 -5.44 36.07 2.01
C TYR A 170 -4.79 36.32 3.38
#